data_AF-A0A1C7MN14-F1
#
_entry.id   AF-A0A1C7MN14-F1
#
_cell.length_a   1.000
_cell.length_b   1.000
_cell.length_c   1.000
_cell.angle_alpha   90.00
_cell.angle_beta   90.00
_cell.angle_gamma   90.00
#
_symmetry.space_group_name_H-M   'P 1'
#
loop_
_entity.id
_entity.type
_entity.pdbx_description
1 polymer ?
#
loop_
_entity_poly.entity_id
_entity_poly.type
_entity_poly.pdbx_seq_one_letter_code
_entity_poly.pdbx_strand_id
1 'polypeptide(L)'
;MLPSVLRSALDIKKAIEMAPESLKPIGSCGTKADLFKKRHELDEYDEDEDMEEEKEEDKEEGKEGPQSGDSLFIKKLVEIYDIHGSDHYRGILSAPFSLTITHPGCEFSGEITMAASARCEEAPGEQAVAVDLITARIQKWFEAGTTSGYGDVRAQETKVDKSVRDAREIPASEFTVSPNLITEIEKSWGEHFIPGTVRVEPYKIHMYGPGGLFKSHKDTPEKDLIGTFLVGLGDTTNPKESGVFRVGRGAAYNHGLRADEGHWSHSTQIPGTKKAGSPRPTRLYETGPEAIPRAKMEKVLEDVRAPYGLLLEHKYCMGTTELSGLDNVLHVATKAVAQRKNAEVHFLPVLMKVTAEMYRYEDQKPKVSVETPVFPLTQAHVDALISSLNGPNAHYKPGYDCDLDYVGYYRRRGYPRRVDVPNQEKWLVELEDVPFFTLDFMRSTMVWQHEEEEGAEYTGNEARPSTEDSIYLSYAMVVLPKKEQNLEDTQLQK
;
A
#
# COMPACT_ATOMS: atom_id res chain seq x y z
N MET A 1 1.79 -6.62 32.52
CA MET A 1 1.92 -7.57 31.39
C MET A 1 3.35 -7.50 30.92
N LEU A 2 4.04 -8.63 30.81
CA LEU A 2 5.34 -8.64 30.13
C LEU A 2 5.08 -8.25 28.66
N PRO A 3 5.94 -7.43 28.04
CA PRO A 3 5.81 -7.16 26.61
C PRO A 3 5.76 -8.51 25.89
N SER A 4 4.78 -8.70 25.01
CA SER A 4 4.72 -9.89 24.16
C SER A 4 6.09 -10.05 23.51
N VAL A 5 6.58 -11.29 23.46
CA VAL A 5 7.81 -11.60 22.72
C VAL A 5 7.66 -10.99 21.33
N LEU A 6 8.49 -9.99 21.00
CA LEU A 6 8.49 -9.34 19.70
C LEU A 6 8.64 -10.44 18.65
N ARG A 7 7.63 -10.62 17.80
CA ARG A 7 7.67 -11.65 16.77
C ARG A 7 8.60 -11.21 15.64
N SER A 8 9.24 -12.19 15.03
CA SER A 8 10.01 -11.91 13.82
C SER A 8 9.07 -11.75 12.63
N ALA A 9 9.50 -10.97 11.63
CA ALA A 9 8.82 -10.93 10.33
C ALA A 9 8.66 -12.34 9.73
N LEU A 10 9.64 -13.23 9.95
CA LEU A 10 9.60 -14.61 9.50
C LEU A 10 8.45 -15.42 10.12
N ASP A 11 8.08 -15.16 11.37
CA ASP A 11 6.96 -15.83 12.03
C ASP A 11 5.62 -15.41 11.40
N ILE A 12 5.44 -14.12 11.13
CA ILE A 12 4.24 -13.63 10.45
C ILE A 12 4.16 -14.22 9.04
N LYS A 13 5.27 -14.25 8.30
CA LYS A 13 5.35 -14.91 6.98
C LYS A 13 4.85 -16.36 7.02
N LYS A 14 5.38 -17.18 7.93
CA LYS A 14 4.95 -18.58 8.10
C LYS A 14 3.46 -18.68 8.43
N ALA A 15 2.96 -17.80 9.29
CA ALA A 15 1.54 -17.77 9.63
C ALA A 15 0.66 -17.40 8.41
N ILE A 16 1.08 -16.46 7.57
CA ILE A 16 0.37 -16.11 6.33
C ILE A 16 0.23 -17.32 5.40
N GLU A 17 1.32 -18.07 5.20
CA GLU A 17 1.34 -19.25 4.32
C GLU A 17 0.42 -20.38 4.83
N MET A 18 0.32 -20.55 6.15
CA MET A 18 -0.51 -21.59 6.76
C MET A 18 -1.99 -21.22 6.90
N ALA A 19 -2.30 -19.94 7.01
CA ALA A 19 -3.62 -19.46 7.40
C ALA A 19 -4.76 -20.03 6.53
N PRO A 20 -4.67 -20.05 5.17
CA PRO A 20 -5.77 -20.54 4.35
C PRO A 20 -6.07 -22.04 4.51
N GLU A 21 -5.12 -22.83 4.99
CA GLU A 21 -5.31 -24.27 5.22
C GLU A 21 -5.74 -24.58 6.66
N SER A 22 -5.32 -23.73 7.60
CA SER A 22 -5.41 -24.01 9.04
C SER A 22 -6.51 -23.22 9.75
N LEU A 23 -6.92 -22.07 9.21
CA LEU A 23 -7.94 -21.21 9.79
C LEU A 23 -9.29 -21.38 9.10
N LYS A 24 -10.37 -21.08 9.83
CA LYS A 24 -11.71 -20.98 9.27
C LYS A 24 -11.88 -19.59 8.63
N PRO A 25 -12.43 -19.48 7.40
CA PRO A 25 -12.76 -18.19 6.83
C PRO A 25 -13.94 -17.56 7.60
N ILE A 26 -13.91 -16.24 7.73
CA ILE A 26 -14.99 -15.44 8.35
C ILE A 26 -15.99 -14.91 7.31
N GLY A 27 -15.68 -15.06 6.02
CA GLY A 27 -16.52 -14.56 4.93
C GLY A 27 -15.89 -14.74 3.56
N SER A 28 -16.46 -14.07 2.56
CA SER A 28 -15.96 -14.08 1.18
C SER A 28 -16.05 -12.71 0.52
N CYS A 29 -15.12 -12.39 -0.38
CA CYS A 29 -15.08 -11.10 -1.06
C CYS A 29 -15.70 -11.17 -2.48
N GLY A 30 -16.98 -10.83 -2.59
CA GLY A 30 -17.74 -10.92 -3.85
C GLY A 30 -17.19 -10.00 -4.93
N THR A 31 -16.94 -8.73 -4.61
CA THR A 31 -16.33 -7.74 -5.53
C THR A 31 -15.03 -8.23 -6.16
N LYS A 32 -14.19 -8.95 -5.41
CA LYS A 32 -12.96 -9.53 -5.96
C LYS A 32 -13.24 -10.69 -6.91
N ALA A 33 -14.19 -11.56 -6.56
CA ALA A 33 -14.59 -12.65 -7.44
C ALA A 33 -15.11 -12.10 -8.78
N ASP A 34 -15.91 -11.03 -8.73
CA ASP A 34 -16.46 -10.38 -9.92
C ASP A 34 -15.38 -9.68 -10.76
N LEU A 35 -14.45 -8.95 -10.12
CA LEU A 35 -13.31 -8.35 -10.81
C LEU A 35 -12.41 -9.39 -11.49
N PHE A 36 -12.22 -10.55 -10.85
CA PHE A 36 -11.44 -11.64 -11.42
C PHE A 36 -12.16 -12.22 -12.65
N LYS A 37 -13.47 -12.51 -12.55
CA LYS A 37 -14.28 -12.98 -13.68
C LYS A 37 -14.21 -12.00 -14.83
N LYS A 38 -14.48 -10.70 -14.60
CA LYS A 38 -14.42 -9.68 -15.66
C LYS A 38 -13.08 -9.59 -16.38
N ARG A 39 -11.95 -9.85 -15.70
CA ARG A 39 -10.61 -9.83 -16.30
C ARG A 39 -10.30 -11.07 -17.15
N HIS A 40 -10.98 -12.19 -16.88
CA HIS A 40 -10.65 -13.51 -17.44
C HIS A 40 -11.78 -14.16 -18.22
N GLU A 41 -12.99 -13.61 -18.16
CA GLU A 41 -13.95 -13.65 -19.26
C GLU A 41 -13.21 -13.00 -20.42
N LEU A 42 -12.55 -13.83 -21.22
CA LEU A 42 -12.01 -13.43 -22.51
C LEU A 42 -13.18 -12.74 -23.20
N ASP A 43 -13.07 -11.43 -23.45
CA ASP A 43 -13.82 -10.82 -24.53
C ASP A 43 -13.62 -11.78 -25.70
N GLU A 44 -14.70 -12.44 -26.12
CA GLU A 44 -14.68 -13.24 -27.33
C GLU A 44 -14.02 -12.33 -28.33
N TYR A 45 -12.82 -12.71 -28.79
CA TYR A 45 -12.23 -12.04 -29.93
C TYR A 45 -13.35 -12.05 -30.95
N ASP A 46 -13.83 -10.86 -31.31
CA ASP A 46 -14.61 -10.62 -32.51
C ASP A 46 -13.69 -11.05 -33.68
N GLU A 47 -13.48 -12.35 -33.86
CA GLU A 47 -12.76 -12.97 -34.98
C GLU A 47 -13.56 -12.82 -36.29
N ASP A 48 -14.57 -11.94 -36.29
CA ASP A 48 -15.35 -11.51 -37.43
C ASP A 48 -15.05 -10.05 -37.85
N GLU A 49 -13.92 -9.44 -37.44
CA GLU A 49 -13.42 -8.17 -38.02
C GLU A 49 -12.79 -8.35 -39.42
N ASP A 50 -13.56 -8.94 -40.34
CA ASP A 50 -13.36 -8.85 -41.80
C ASP A 50 -14.64 -8.31 -42.51
N MET A 51 -15.55 -7.65 -41.78
CA MET A 51 -16.63 -6.85 -42.39
C MET A 51 -16.45 -5.36 -42.10
N GLU A 52 -15.74 -4.69 -43.01
CA GLU A 52 -15.91 -3.26 -43.27
C GLU A 52 -17.40 -2.96 -43.49
N GLU A 53 -18.10 -2.35 -42.54
CA GLU A 53 -19.30 -1.59 -42.88
C GLU A 53 -19.63 -0.53 -41.81
N GLU A 54 -19.61 0.72 -42.29
CA GLU A 54 -20.02 1.96 -41.64
C GLU A 54 -21.26 1.79 -40.74
N LYS A 55 -21.14 1.97 -39.43
CA LYS A 55 -22.30 2.17 -38.56
C LYS A 55 -22.12 3.34 -37.59
N GLU A 56 -23.07 4.25 -37.75
CA GLU A 56 -23.29 5.47 -36.99
C GLU A 56 -23.53 5.20 -35.51
N GLU A 57 -23.24 6.23 -34.71
CA GLU A 57 -23.22 6.31 -33.26
C GLU A 57 -24.59 6.10 -32.59
N ASP A 58 -25.11 4.88 -32.57
CA ASP A 58 -26.22 4.53 -31.67
C ASP A 58 -25.68 3.73 -30.46
N LYS A 59 -25.36 4.46 -29.39
CA LYS A 59 -25.13 3.90 -28.05
C LYS A 59 -26.45 3.31 -27.52
N GLU A 60 -26.83 2.14 -27.99
CA GLU A 60 -27.92 1.38 -27.40
C GLU A 60 -27.57 1.03 -25.94
N GLU A 61 -28.46 1.43 -25.04
CA GLU A 61 -28.49 1.06 -23.63
C GLU A 61 -28.64 -0.47 -23.51
N GLY A 62 -27.51 -1.18 -23.56
CA GLY A 62 -27.45 -2.59 -23.23
C GLY A 62 -28.09 -2.81 -21.86
N LYS A 63 -29.09 -3.68 -21.80
CA LYS A 63 -29.81 -4.06 -20.58
C LYS A 63 -28.83 -4.64 -19.55
N GLU A 64 -28.24 -3.77 -18.74
CA GLU A 64 -27.51 -4.18 -17.55
C GLU A 64 -28.47 -5.01 -16.70
N GLY A 65 -28.12 -6.28 -16.47
CA GLY A 65 -28.87 -7.13 -15.54
C GLY A 65 -29.01 -6.44 -14.18
N PRO A 66 -30.02 -6.79 -13.37
CA PRO A 66 -30.27 -6.14 -12.08
C PRO A 66 -29.00 -6.16 -11.23
N GLN A 67 -28.32 -5.02 -11.17
CA GLN A 67 -27.14 -4.84 -10.33
C GLN A 67 -27.62 -5.08 -8.90
N SER A 68 -26.99 -6.03 -8.20
CA SER A 68 -27.24 -6.21 -6.78
C SER A 68 -27.03 -4.87 -6.07
N GLY A 69 -27.91 -4.52 -5.12
CA GLY A 69 -27.83 -3.24 -4.40
C GLY A 69 -26.45 -2.99 -3.77
N ASP A 70 -25.72 -4.07 -3.49
CA ASP A 70 -24.37 -4.04 -2.95
C ASP A 70 -23.32 -3.45 -3.91
N SER A 71 -23.50 -3.60 -5.22
CA SER A 71 -22.59 -3.03 -6.22
C SER A 71 -22.64 -1.49 -6.25
N LEU A 72 -23.83 -0.92 -6.05
CA LEU A 72 -24.04 0.51 -6.19
C LEU A 72 -23.35 1.32 -5.08
N PHE A 73 -23.39 0.86 -3.83
CA PHE A 73 -22.75 1.60 -2.74
C PHE A 73 -21.22 1.51 -2.83
N ILE A 74 -20.67 0.37 -3.28
CA ILE A 74 -19.23 0.22 -3.52
C ILE A 74 -18.78 1.18 -4.61
N LYS A 75 -19.52 1.27 -5.73
CA LYS A 75 -19.22 2.23 -6.78
C LYS A 75 -19.17 3.68 -6.26
N LYS A 76 -20.13 4.07 -5.42
CA LYS A 76 -20.14 5.41 -4.79
C LYS A 76 -18.97 5.63 -3.82
N LEU A 77 -18.58 4.60 -3.05
CA LEU A 77 -17.40 4.70 -2.18
C LEU A 77 -16.12 4.82 -3.00
N VAL A 78 -15.99 4.06 -4.10
CA VAL A 78 -14.87 4.16 -5.05
C VAL A 78 -14.79 5.59 -5.61
N GLU A 79 -15.89 6.19 -6.04
CA GLU A 79 -15.90 7.59 -6.51
C GLU A 79 -15.39 8.58 -5.44
N ILE A 80 -15.69 8.35 -4.15
CA ILE A 80 -15.16 9.18 -3.07
C ILE A 80 -13.65 8.98 -2.92
N TYR A 81 -13.17 7.74 -3.01
CA TYR A 81 -11.74 7.41 -2.96
C TYR A 81 -10.97 7.90 -4.18
N ASP A 82 -11.55 7.88 -5.38
CA ASP A 82 -10.92 8.44 -6.57
C ASP A 82 -10.74 9.96 -6.45
N ILE A 83 -11.70 10.65 -5.83
CA ILE A 83 -11.65 12.10 -5.63
C ILE A 83 -10.72 12.50 -4.47
N HIS A 84 -10.71 11.74 -3.38
CA HIS A 84 -10.09 12.16 -2.11
C HIS A 84 -8.92 11.26 -1.66
N GLY A 85 -8.75 10.10 -2.27
CA GLY A 85 -7.76 9.07 -1.93
C GLY A 85 -6.59 9.03 -2.90
N SER A 86 -6.22 10.17 -3.49
CA SER A 86 -4.98 10.23 -4.26
C SER A 86 -3.81 9.90 -3.34
N ASP A 87 -3.05 8.87 -3.70
CA ASP A 87 -1.89 8.38 -2.94
C ASP A 87 -0.59 9.09 -3.31
N HIS A 88 -0.66 9.99 -4.30
CA HIS A 88 0.44 10.79 -4.74
C HIS A 88 -0.02 12.12 -5.32
N TYR A 89 0.90 13.07 -5.36
CA TYR A 89 0.74 14.32 -6.07
C TYR A 89 2.12 14.83 -6.47
N ARG A 90 2.18 15.71 -7.45
CA ARG A 90 3.43 16.32 -7.90
C ARG A 90 3.22 17.77 -8.27
N GLY A 91 4.29 18.52 -8.16
CA GLY A 91 4.28 19.92 -8.56
C GLY A 91 5.68 20.48 -8.65
N ILE A 92 5.70 21.80 -8.76
CA ILE A 92 6.91 22.62 -8.65
C ILE A 92 6.66 23.52 -7.45
N LEU A 93 7.70 23.80 -6.66
CA LEU A 93 7.60 24.82 -5.63
C LEU A 93 7.21 26.15 -6.30
N SER A 94 6.64 27.05 -5.53
CA SER A 94 6.21 28.38 -5.95
C SER A 94 7.26 29.44 -5.63
N ALA A 95 8.19 29.11 -4.72
CA ALA A 95 9.27 29.98 -4.30
C ALA A 95 10.58 29.21 -4.11
N PRO A 96 11.73 29.88 -4.26
CA PRO A 96 13.02 29.31 -3.89
C PRO A 96 13.15 29.15 -2.38
N PHE A 97 14.10 28.31 -1.94
CA PHE A 97 14.36 28.09 -0.51
C PHE A 97 15.85 28.00 -0.21
N SER A 98 16.24 28.38 1.01
CA SER A 98 17.63 28.28 1.47
C SER A 98 17.93 26.89 2.01
N LEU A 99 19.12 26.41 1.69
CA LEU A 99 19.67 25.16 2.17
C LEU A 99 21.05 25.41 2.76
N THR A 100 21.29 24.91 3.97
CA THR A 100 22.62 24.79 4.55
C THR A 100 22.95 23.31 4.78
N ILE A 101 24.09 22.83 4.26
CA ILE A 101 24.68 21.52 4.53
C ILE A 101 25.97 21.74 5.31
N THR A 102 26.11 21.06 6.44
CA THR A 102 27.29 21.12 7.32
C THR A 102 28.15 19.86 7.27
N HIS A 103 27.77 18.86 6.46
CA HIS A 103 28.53 17.62 6.30
C HIS A 103 29.93 17.89 5.71
N PRO A 104 31.00 17.37 6.34
CA PRO A 104 32.38 17.61 5.91
C PRO A 104 32.63 17.20 4.45
N GLY A 105 33.22 18.09 3.66
CA GLY A 105 33.56 17.83 2.25
C GLY A 105 32.41 18.04 1.27
N CYS A 106 31.19 18.29 1.73
CA CYS A 106 30.06 18.73 0.90
C CYS A 106 29.29 19.92 1.46
N GLU A 107 29.99 20.77 2.22
CA GLU A 107 29.42 21.99 2.80
C GLU A 107 28.82 22.86 1.70
N PHE A 108 27.63 23.38 1.98
CA PHE A 108 26.87 24.23 1.07
C PHE A 108 26.04 25.19 1.91
N SER A 109 25.97 26.45 1.50
CA SER A 109 25.04 27.42 2.08
C SER A 109 24.60 28.33 0.96
N GLY A 110 23.36 28.15 0.50
CA GLY A 110 22.86 28.87 -0.66
C GLY A 110 21.37 28.66 -0.88
N GLU A 111 20.87 29.33 -1.89
CA GLU A 111 19.49 29.24 -2.33
C GLU A 111 19.35 28.14 -3.38
N ILE A 112 18.33 27.31 -3.24
CA ILE A 112 17.88 26.38 -4.29
C ILE A 112 16.83 27.14 -5.07
N THR A 113 17.26 27.70 -6.21
CA THR A 113 16.38 28.39 -7.13
C THR A 113 15.58 27.37 -7.91
N MET A 114 14.31 27.68 -8.15
CA MET A 114 13.55 26.92 -9.13
C MET A 114 14.27 27.12 -10.44
N ALA A 115 14.77 26.05 -11.04
CA ALA A 115 15.07 26.12 -12.45
C ALA A 115 13.74 26.52 -13.08
N ALA A 116 13.65 27.73 -13.66
CA ALA A 116 12.66 27.96 -14.70
C ALA A 116 12.71 26.71 -15.57
N SER A 117 11.58 26.19 -16.01
CA SER A 117 11.49 25.02 -16.89
C SER A 117 12.17 25.30 -18.24
N ALA A 118 13.44 25.66 -18.21
CA ALA A 118 14.27 26.31 -19.21
C ALA A 118 14.71 25.30 -20.25
N ARG A 119 13.98 24.19 -20.39
CA ARG A 119 14.04 23.36 -21.59
C ARG A 119 13.12 23.88 -22.69
N CYS A 120 12.37 24.95 -22.44
CA CYS A 120 11.80 25.78 -23.49
C CYS A 120 12.90 26.64 -24.13
N GLU A 121 13.61 26.07 -25.12
CA GLU A 121 14.30 26.74 -26.24
C GLU A 121 15.11 28.04 -26.00
N GLU A 122 15.61 28.31 -24.79
CA GLU A 122 16.46 29.47 -24.56
C GLU A 122 17.91 29.25 -25.03
N ALA A 123 18.63 30.37 -25.22
CA ALA A 123 19.93 30.39 -25.89
C ALA A 123 20.95 29.42 -25.25
N PRO A 124 21.65 28.60 -26.05
CA PRO A 124 22.43 27.45 -25.57
C PRO A 124 23.60 27.75 -24.62
N GLY A 125 23.95 29.02 -24.39
CA GLY A 125 25.12 29.42 -23.60
C GLY A 125 24.89 29.49 -22.08
N GLU A 126 23.82 30.15 -21.63
CA GLU A 126 23.59 30.38 -20.19
C GLU A 126 23.13 29.11 -19.47
N GLN A 127 22.37 28.27 -20.17
CA GLN A 127 21.89 27.00 -19.64
C GLN A 127 23.03 26.01 -19.38
N ALA A 128 24.06 25.99 -20.22
CA ALA A 128 25.21 25.12 -20.05
C ALA A 128 25.95 25.43 -18.74
N VAL A 129 26.15 26.71 -18.42
CA VAL A 129 26.82 27.14 -17.18
C VAL A 129 26.03 26.74 -15.94
N ALA A 130 24.70 26.91 -15.95
CA ALA A 130 23.86 26.50 -14.83
C ALA A 130 23.89 24.98 -14.60
N VAL A 131 23.83 24.18 -15.68
CA VAL A 131 23.93 22.72 -15.61
C VAL A 131 25.30 22.28 -15.07
N ASP A 132 26.38 22.93 -15.47
CA ASP A 132 27.73 22.64 -14.98
C ASP A 132 27.86 22.92 -13.47
N LEU A 133 27.28 24.02 -12.99
CA LEU A 133 27.27 24.36 -11.56
C LEU A 133 26.48 23.33 -10.73
N ILE A 134 25.30 22.94 -11.19
CA ILE A 134 24.50 21.89 -10.53
C ILE A 134 25.27 20.57 -10.53
N THR A 135 25.91 20.23 -11.66
CA THR A 135 26.68 19.00 -11.82
C THR A 135 27.85 18.95 -10.85
N ALA A 136 28.66 20.01 -10.80
CA ALA A 136 29.78 20.10 -9.87
C ALA A 136 29.34 20.01 -8.41
N ARG A 137 28.21 20.64 -8.06
CA ARG A 137 27.65 20.60 -6.71
C ARG A 137 27.19 19.20 -6.31
N ILE A 138 26.39 18.53 -7.15
CA ILE A 138 25.89 17.18 -6.86
C ILE A 138 27.04 16.17 -6.82
N GLN A 139 28.01 16.28 -7.72
CA GLN A 139 29.21 15.44 -7.72
C GLN A 139 29.95 15.55 -6.38
N LYS A 140 30.20 16.79 -5.92
CA LYS A 140 30.82 17.05 -4.61
C LYS A 140 30.02 16.40 -3.47
N TRP A 141 28.70 16.55 -3.47
CA TRP A 141 27.83 15.97 -2.45
C TRP A 141 27.86 14.44 -2.46
N PHE A 142 27.86 13.82 -3.64
CA PHE A 142 27.92 12.37 -3.79
C PHE A 142 29.26 11.80 -3.32
N GLU A 143 30.38 12.44 -3.67
CA GLU A 143 31.72 11.98 -3.30
C GLU A 143 31.98 12.03 -1.79
N ALA A 144 31.45 13.06 -1.11
CA ALA A 144 31.61 13.21 0.33
C ALA A 144 30.53 12.49 1.16
N GLY A 145 29.34 12.26 0.58
CA GLY A 145 28.20 11.68 1.31
C GLY A 145 28.48 10.30 1.91
N THR A 146 27.75 9.95 2.97
CA THR A 146 27.88 8.64 3.60
C THR A 146 27.24 7.58 2.70
N THR A 147 27.81 6.37 2.61
CA THR A 147 27.19 5.30 1.83
C THR A 147 25.84 4.92 2.44
N SER A 148 24.78 4.96 1.64
CA SER A 148 23.42 4.66 2.10
C SER A 148 23.21 3.15 2.14
N GLY A 149 22.92 2.62 3.33
CA GLY A 149 22.59 1.20 3.51
C GLY A 149 21.17 0.86 3.06
N TYR A 150 20.85 -0.43 3.04
CA TYR A 150 19.50 -0.97 2.87
C TYR A 150 19.23 -2.07 3.90
N GLY A 151 17.95 -2.34 4.18
CA GLY A 151 17.56 -3.36 5.15
C GLY A 151 17.54 -4.74 4.52
N ASP A 152 18.31 -5.69 5.05
CA ASP A 152 18.23 -7.09 4.69
C ASP A 152 17.28 -7.84 5.63
N VAL A 153 16.11 -8.22 5.10
CA VAL A 153 15.07 -8.97 5.82
C VAL A 153 15.48 -10.39 6.14
N ARG A 154 16.30 -11.05 5.34
CA ARG A 154 16.72 -12.41 5.69
C ARG A 154 17.74 -12.38 6.82
N ALA A 155 18.70 -11.45 6.73
CA ALA A 155 19.78 -11.31 7.70
C ALA A 155 19.42 -10.44 8.93
N GLN A 156 18.30 -9.72 8.90
CA GLN A 156 17.79 -8.90 10.00
C GLN A 156 18.70 -7.70 10.35
N GLU A 157 19.42 -7.14 9.37
CA GLU A 157 20.42 -6.07 9.56
C GLU A 157 20.45 -5.06 8.40
N THR A 158 21.04 -3.87 8.62
CA THR A 158 21.33 -2.92 7.54
C THR A 158 22.64 -3.29 6.85
N LYS A 159 22.60 -3.54 5.55
CA LYS A 159 23.76 -3.90 4.73
C LYS A 159 24.14 -2.78 3.76
N VAL A 160 25.41 -2.81 3.35
CA VAL A 160 25.94 -1.98 2.27
C VAL A 160 26.44 -2.92 1.18
N ASP A 161 25.72 -2.98 0.06
CA ASP A 161 26.10 -3.76 -1.12
C ASP A 161 25.90 -2.89 -2.36
N LYS A 162 27.02 -2.59 -3.04
CA LYS A 162 27.02 -1.74 -4.24
C LYS A 162 26.29 -2.37 -5.43
N SER A 163 26.15 -3.70 -5.46
CA SER A 163 25.37 -4.40 -6.49
C SER A 163 23.86 -4.21 -6.29
N VAL A 164 23.43 -3.95 -5.05
CA VAL A 164 22.04 -3.68 -4.68
C VAL A 164 21.73 -2.19 -4.75
N ARG A 165 22.60 -1.35 -4.18
CA ARG A 165 22.40 0.11 -4.05
C ARG A 165 23.76 0.83 -3.98
N ASP A 166 24.09 1.61 -5.00
CA ASP A 166 25.15 2.62 -4.93
C ASP A 166 24.55 4.01 -4.77
N ALA A 167 24.25 4.33 -3.51
CA ALA A 167 23.66 5.60 -3.13
C ALA A 167 24.42 6.23 -1.96
N ARG A 168 24.25 7.53 -1.80
CA ARG A 168 24.90 8.35 -0.78
C ARG A 168 23.85 9.15 -0.05
N GLU A 169 24.04 9.38 1.25
CA GLU A 169 23.11 10.15 2.06
C GLU A 169 23.80 11.17 2.96
N ILE A 170 23.05 12.24 3.26
CA ILE A 170 23.36 13.23 4.26
C ILE A 170 22.20 13.25 5.27
N PRO A 171 22.42 12.92 6.55
CA PRO A 171 21.38 12.86 7.57
C PRO A 171 20.82 14.25 7.92
N ALA A 172 19.57 14.31 8.41
CA ALA A 172 18.91 15.55 8.84
C ALA A 172 19.69 16.36 9.89
N SER A 173 20.54 15.73 10.69
CA SER A 173 21.39 16.43 11.66
C SER A 173 22.47 17.32 11.02
N GLU A 174 22.72 17.15 9.73
CA GLU A 174 23.83 17.79 9.00
C GLU A 174 23.35 18.68 7.86
N PHE A 175 22.05 18.99 7.84
CA PHE A 175 21.54 20.06 6.99
C PHE A 175 20.32 20.74 7.61
N THR A 176 20.07 21.96 7.18
CA THR A 176 18.87 22.72 7.51
C THR A 176 18.25 23.31 6.25
N VAL A 177 16.94 23.51 6.29
CA VAL A 177 16.18 24.18 5.25
C VAL A 177 15.47 25.39 5.85
N SER A 178 15.22 26.40 5.03
CA SER A 178 14.48 27.57 5.48
C SER A 178 13.02 27.24 5.81
N PRO A 179 12.40 27.96 6.78
CA PRO A 179 11.02 27.71 7.18
C PRO A 179 9.98 27.85 6.06
N ASN A 180 10.27 28.66 5.02
CA ASN A 180 9.35 28.83 3.89
C ASN A 180 9.10 27.53 3.12
N LEU A 181 10.11 26.66 2.97
CA LEU A 181 9.94 25.34 2.35
C LEU A 181 8.99 24.47 3.17
N ILE A 182 9.15 24.48 4.49
CA ILE A 182 8.31 23.73 5.43
C ILE A 182 6.84 24.17 5.26
N THR A 183 6.58 25.47 5.35
CA THR A 183 5.23 26.03 5.20
C THR A 183 4.62 25.73 3.82
N GLU A 184 5.42 25.77 2.76
CA GLU A 184 4.96 25.43 1.41
C GLU A 184 4.57 23.96 1.28
N ILE A 185 5.36 23.06 1.85
CA ILE A 185 5.05 21.63 1.90
C ILE A 185 3.77 21.38 2.70
N GLU A 186 3.63 22.00 3.88
CA GLU A 186 2.43 21.89 4.72
C GLU A 186 1.17 22.35 3.97
N LYS A 187 1.27 23.50 3.29
CA LYS A 187 0.19 24.05 2.47
C LYS A 187 -0.17 23.12 1.32
N SER A 188 0.82 22.69 0.52
CA SER A 188 0.58 21.84 -0.64
C SER A 188 -0.01 20.49 -0.24
N TRP A 189 0.44 19.95 0.89
CA TRP A 189 -0.17 18.75 1.47
C TRP A 189 -1.65 18.97 1.78
N GLY A 190 -1.97 20.04 2.49
CA GLY A 190 -3.35 20.34 2.90
C GLY A 190 -4.33 20.60 1.77
N GLU A 191 -3.85 20.96 0.59
CA GLU A 191 -4.65 21.14 -0.62
C GLU A 191 -5.02 19.81 -1.31
N HIS A 192 -4.28 18.73 -1.04
CA HIS A 192 -4.36 17.50 -1.84
C HIS A 192 -4.57 16.21 -1.05
N PHE A 193 -4.30 16.21 0.25
CA PHE A 193 -4.31 14.99 1.06
C PHE A 193 -5.13 15.11 2.34
N ILE A 194 -5.46 13.96 2.91
CA ILE A 194 -6.13 13.82 4.19
C ILE A 194 -5.18 13.05 5.11
N PRO A 195 -4.91 13.56 6.33
CA PRO A 195 -5.43 14.78 6.93
C PRO A 195 -4.88 16.05 6.27
N GLY A 196 -5.66 17.14 6.25
CA GLY A 196 -5.32 18.38 5.56
C GLY A 196 -4.32 19.28 6.30
N THR A 197 -3.98 18.99 7.55
CA THR A 197 -2.94 19.73 8.27
C THR A 197 -1.85 18.77 8.66
N VAL A 198 -0.61 19.21 8.42
CA VAL A 198 0.57 18.43 8.76
C VAL A 198 1.67 19.24 9.42
N ARG A 199 2.52 18.56 10.19
CA ARG A 199 3.84 19.04 10.60
C ARG A 199 4.89 18.47 9.66
N VAL A 200 5.79 19.30 9.13
CA VAL A 200 6.82 18.87 8.18
C VAL A 200 8.20 18.78 8.85
N GLU A 201 8.90 17.64 8.72
CA GLU A 201 10.26 17.44 9.25
C GLU A 201 11.27 16.96 8.18
N PRO A 202 12.41 17.65 7.99
CA PRO A 202 13.50 17.16 7.14
C PRO A 202 14.02 15.80 7.62
N TYR A 203 14.22 14.85 6.69
CA TYR A 203 14.67 13.50 7.05
C TYR A 203 16.09 13.18 6.57
N LYS A 204 16.33 13.23 5.25
CA LYS A 204 17.66 13.05 4.67
C LYS A 204 17.78 13.68 3.30
N ILE A 205 19.01 13.86 2.84
CA ILE A 205 19.33 14.07 1.43
C ILE A 205 19.82 12.75 0.89
N HIS A 206 19.22 12.26 -0.20
CA HIS A 206 19.60 10.99 -0.78
C HIS A 206 20.01 11.19 -2.23
N MET A 207 21.14 10.62 -2.64
CA MET A 207 21.78 10.83 -3.94
C MET A 207 22.13 9.50 -4.58
N TYR A 208 21.87 9.37 -5.88
CA TYR A 208 22.18 8.18 -6.66
C TYR A 208 23.26 8.45 -7.70
N GLY A 209 24.29 7.59 -7.73
CA GLY A 209 25.36 7.66 -8.72
C GLY A 209 24.98 7.00 -10.05
N PRO A 210 25.89 7.00 -11.04
CA PRO A 210 25.70 6.29 -12.30
C PRO A 210 25.39 4.80 -12.07
N GLY A 211 24.33 4.30 -12.69
CA GLY A 211 23.85 2.92 -12.47
C GLY A 211 23.18 2.68 -11.12
N GLY A 212 23.27 3.63 -10.19
CA GLY A 212 22.56 3.61 -8.92
C GLY A 212 21.05 3.60 -9.14
N LEU A 213 20.40 2.61 -8.52
CA LEU A 213 18.97 2.40 -8.64
C LEU A 213 18.33 2.26 -7.26
N PHE A 214 17.03 2.50 -7.24
CA PHE A 214 16.20 2.24 -6.09
C PHE A 214 15.13 1.27 -6.52
N LYS A 215 15.08 0.09 -5.90
CA LYS A 215 14.02 -0.88 -6.18
C LYS A 215 12.70 -0.38 -5.61
N SER A 216 11.61 -0.91 -6.14
CA SER A 216 10.29 -0.73 -5.56
C SER A 216 10.32 -1.19 -4.10
N HIS A 217 9.95 -0.32 -3.18
CA HIS A 217 9.92 -0.58 -1.74
C HIS A 217 8.87 0.34 -1.11
N LYS A 218 8.46 0.01 0.12
CA LYS A 218 7.60 0.87 0.96
C LYS A 218 8.43 1.48 2.07
N ASP A 219 8.23 2.77 2.32
CA ASP A 219 8.89 3.46 3.43
C ASP A 219 8.44 2.88 4.77
N THR A 220 9.37 2.80 5.72
CA THR A 220 9.12 2.25 7.05
C THR A 220 8.02 3.04 7.76
N PRO A 221 6.98 2.36 8.28
CA PRO A 221 5.95 3.05 9.01
C PRO A 221 6.56 3.50 10.34
N GLU A 222 6.42 4.79 10.65
CA GLU A 222 6.78 5.32 11.94
C GLU A 222 5.53 5.83 12.63
N LYS A 223 5.57 5.87 13.96
CA LYS A 223 4.45 6.41 14.71
C LYS A 223 4.18 7.84 14.25
N ASP A 224 2.92 8.12 13.94
CA ASP A 224 2.43 9.43 13.49
C ASP A 224 2.96 9.89 12.11
N LEU A 225 3.73 9.05 11.40
CA LEU A 225 4.18 9.31 10.02
C LEU A 225 3.06 8.95 9.04
N ILE A 226 2.58 9.95 8.28
CA ILE A 226 1.47 9.75 7.33
C ILE A 226 1.87 9.81 5.85
N GLY A 227 3.13 10.15 5.56
CA GLY A 227 3.64 10.18 4.18
C GLY A 227 5.03 10.80 4.06
N THR A 228 5.60 10.66 2.86
CA THR A 228 6.92 11.18 2.53
C THR A 228 6.83 12.19 1.38
N PHE A 229 7.38 13.38 1.60
CA PHE A 229 7.46 14.44 0.58
C PHE A 229 8.87 14.52 0.01
N LEU A 230 9.00 14.45 -1.32
CA LEU A 230 10.27 14.38 -2.04
C LEU A 230 10.54 15.68 -2.80
N VAL A 231 11.63 16.38 -2.43
CA VAL A 231 12.08 17.61 -3.12
C VAL A 231 13.32 17.32 -3.96
N GLY A 232 13.31 17.71 -5.22
CA GLY A 232 14.45 17.66 -6.13
C GLY A 232 15.45 18.77 -5.83
N LEU A 233 16.73 18.41 -5.75
CA LEU A 233 17.86 19.34 -5.54
C LEU A 233 18.79 19.47 -6.75
N GLY A 234 18.43 18.79 -7.83
CA GLY A 234 19.17 18.73 -9.07
C GLY A 234 19.26 17.32 -9.62
N ASP A 235 19.31 17.27 -10.94
CA ASP A 235 19.34 16.05 -11.73
C ASP A 235 20.24 16.26 -12.95
N THR A 236 21.39 15.59 -12.94
CA THR A 236 22.43 15.69 -13.98
C THR A 236 22.22 14.68 -15.10
N THR A 237 21.16 13.88 -15.04
CA THR A 237 21.01 12.78 -15.97
C THR A 237 20.45 13.23 -17.31
N ASN A 238 20.87 12.52 -18.37
CA ASN A 238 20.26 12.65 -19.69
C ASN A 238 18.86 12.01 -19.67
N PRO A 239 17.79 12.77 -19.92
CA PRO A 239 16.41 12.26 -19.87
C PRO A 239 16.14 11.08 -20.82
N LYS A 240 16.94 10.95 -21.89
CA LYS A 240 16.80 9.88 -22.88
C LYS A 240 17.48 8.58 -22.44
N GLU A 241 18.43 8.66 -21.52
CA GLU A 241 19.32 7.54 -21.14
C GLU A 241 19.15 7.13 -19.68
N SER A 242 18.50 7.97 -18.87
CA SER A 242 18.36 7.74 -17.44
C SER A 242 17.01 7.17 -17.04
N GLY A 243 16.98 6.52 -15.88
CA GLY A 243 15.72 6.30 -15.21
C GLY A 243 15.10 7.62 -14.78
N VAL A 244 13.80 7.56 -14.54
CA VAL A 244 13.02 8.63 -13.94
C VAL A 244 12.42 8.07 -12.67
N PHE A 245 12.23 8.90 -11.65
CA PHE A 245 11.61 8.44 -10.43
C PHE A 245 10.12 8.22 -10.64
N ARG A 246 9.65 7.01 -10.38
CA ARG A 246 8.23 6.69 -10.48
C ARG A 246 7.65 6.61 -9.08
N VAL A 247 6.59 7.38 -8.85
CA VAL A 247 5.76 7.34 -7.64
C VAL A 247 4.39 6.84 -8.07
N GLY A 248 3.84 5.89 -7.33
CA GLY A 248 2.53 5.29 -7.60
C GLY A 248 2.58 4.03 -8.48
N ARG A 249 1.45 3.34 -8.56
CA ARG A 249 1.27 2.10 -9.35
C ARG A 249 0.55 2.38 -10.67
N GLY A 250 1.10 1.91 -11.79
CA GLY A 250 0.34 1.72 -13.04
C GLY A 250 1.09 2.07 -14.34
N ALA A 251 0.62 1.50 -15.46
CA ALA A 251 1.17 1.76 -16.79
C ALA A 251 0.87 3.18 -17.32
N ALA A 252 -0.13 3.86 -16.76
CA ALA A 252 -0.46 5.25 -17.11
C ALA A 252 0.58 6.28 -16.62
N TYR A 253 1.51 5.88 -15.75
CA TYR A 253 2.49 6.76 -15.11
C TYR A 253 3.84 6.78 -15.85
N ASN A 254 3.80 6.89 -17.18
CA ASN A 254 5.00 6.96 -18.02
C ASN A 254 5.83 8.25 -17.81
N HIS A 255 5.29 9.25 -17.13
CA HIS A 255 6.00 10.48 -16.82
C HIS A 255 6.68 10.38 -15.46
N GLY A 256 7.80 9.67 -15.39
CA GLY A 256 8.57 9.70 -14.16
C GLY A 256 9.12 11.10 -13.87
N LEU A 257 9.34 11.32 -12.59
CA LEU A 257 9.77 12.56 -11.98
C LEU A 257 11.28 12.66 -12.05
N ARG A 258 11.76 13.81 -12.54
CA ARG A 258 13.16 14.18 -12.41
C ARG A 258 13.38 14.86 -11.08
N ALA A 259 14.58 14.71 -10.53
CA ALA A 259 14.94 15.36 -9.27
C ALA A 259 15.41 16.81 -9.49
N ASP A 260 14.88 17.49 -10.51
CA ASP A 260 15.23 18.88 -10.86
C ASP A 260 14.96 19.82 -9.67
N GLU A 261 15.74 20.90 -9.57
CA GLU A 261 15.61 21.86 -8.46
C GLU A 261 14.20 22.44 -8.37
N GLY A 262 13.57 22.26 -7.21
CA GLY A 262 12.22 22.77 -6.94
C GLY A 262 11.09 21.89 -7.46
N HIS A 263 11.37 20.84 -8.23
CA HIS A 263 10.38 19.80 -8.51
C HIS A 263 10.10 19.02 -7.24
N TRP A 264 8.85 18.67 -7.00
CA TRP A 264 8.50 17.85 -5.88
C TRP A 264 7.44 16.81 -6.22
N SER A 265 7.43 15.75 -5.43
CA SER A 265 6.36 14.77 -5.44
C SER A 265 6.12 14.24 -4.03
N HIS A 266 4.86 13.95 -3.76
CA HIS A 266 4.42 13.34 -2.52
C HIS A 266 3.95 11.90 -2.78
N SER A 267 4.13 11.02 -1.79
CA SER A 267 3.37 9.75 -1.73
C SER A 267 2.97 9.33 -0.31
N THR A 268 1.69 8.96 -0.14
CA THR A 268 1.14 8.37 1.11
C THR A 268 1.44 6.87 1.21
N GLN A 269 1.76 6.23 0.07
CA GLN A 269 2.15 4.83 -0.02
C GLN A 269 3.22 4.69 -1.11
N ILE A 270 4.50 4.60 -0.74
CA ILE A 270 5.56 4.41 -1.75
C ILE A 270 5.59 2.92 -2.12
N PRO A 271 5.33 2.58 -3.39
CA PRO A 271 6.20 1.69 -4.14
C PRO A 271 6.78 2.47 -5.31
N GLY A 272 8.10 2.60 -5.38
CA GLY A 272 8.75 3.35 -6.46
C GLY A 272 10.07 2.76 -6.91
N THR A 273 10.26 2.63 -8.22
CA THR A 273 11.56 2.28 -8.84
C THR A 273 12.27 3.54 -9.36
N LYS A 274 13.59 3.69 -9.13
CA LYS A 274 14.45 4.75 -9.71
C LYS A 274 15.67 4.19 -10.45
N LYS A 275 16.20 4.99 -11.38
CA LYS A 275 17.66 5.08 -11.66
C LYS A 275 18.08 6.56 -11.70
N ALA A 276 19.11 6.92 -10.93
CA ALA A 276 19.80 8.22 -10.84
C ALA A 276 18.99 9.50 -10.43
N GLY A 277 19.63 10.45 -9.71
CA GLY A 277 19.07 11.74 -9.23
C GLY A 277 19.21 11.96 -7.70
N SER A 278 18.89 13.15 -7.15
CA SER A 278 18.98 13.42 -5.69
C SER A 278 17.67 13.95 -5.06
N PRO A 279 16.76 13.08 -4.57
CA PRO A 279 15.57 13.50 -3.83
C PRO A 279 15.82 13.77 -2.31
N ARG A 280 14.99 14.63 -1.71
CA ARG A 280 14.88 14.82 -0.25
C ARG A 280 13.55 14.35 0.33
N PRO A 281 13.51 13.33 1.18
CA PRO A 281 12.32 13.04 1.99
C PRO A 281 12.09 14.04 3.13
N THR A 282 10.82 14.37 3.35
CA THR A 282 10.30 15.17 4.47
C THR A 282 9.08 14.46 5.05
N ARG A 283 8.95 14.38 6.38
CA ARG A 283 7.92 13.62 7.10
C ARG A 283 6.76 14.49 7.53
N LEU A 284 5.54 13.93 7.58
CA LEU A 284 4.28 14.65 7.81
C LEU A 284 3.50 14.08 9.03
N TYR A 285 2.81 14.92 9.83
CA TYR A 285 2.02 14.53 11.03
C TYR A 285 0.65 15.24 11.17
N GLU A 286 -0.46 14.55 11.48
CA GLU A 286 -1.90 14.95 11.39
C GLU A 286 -2.45 16.14 12.24
N THR A 287 -3.38 16.98 11.68
CA THR A 287 -4.46 17.75 12.39
C THR A 287 -5.62 18.39 11.51
N GLY A 288 -6.71 17.69 11.12
CA GLY A 288 -7.97 18.28 10.54
C GLY A 288 -8.16 18.14 9.00
N PRO A 289 -9.10 18.83 8.27
CA PRO A 289 -10.56 18.93 8.37
C PRO A 289 -11.29 17.84 7.53
N GLU A 290 -11.70 16.73 8.16
CA GLU A 290 -12.19 15.50 7.49
C GLU A 290 -13.69 15.50 7.10
N ALA A 291 -14.39 16.64 7.26
CA ALA A 291 -15.84 16.66 7.32
C ALA A 291 -16.58 16.36 6.00
N ILE A 292 -16.02 16.78 4.86
CA ILE A 292 -16.68 16.62 3.54
C ILE A 292 -16.70 15.15 3.08
N PRO A 293 -15.56 14.45 2.94
CA PRO A 293 -15.56 13.04 2.54
C PRO A 293 -16.35 12.19 3.54
N ARG A 294 -16.25 12.50 4.85
CA ARG A 294 -17.04 11.82 5.89
C ARG A 294 -18.53 11.90 5.64
N ALA A 295 -19.09 13.10 5.43
CA ALA A 295 -20.54 13.25 5.22
C ALA A 295 -21.04 12.50 3.97
N LYS A 296 -20.23 12.48 2.89
CA LYS A 296 -20.53 11.68 1.69
C LYS A 296 -20.52 10.19 2.01
N MET A 297 -19.51 9.71 2.74
CA MET A 297 -19.41 8.29 3.15
C MET A 297 -20.57 7.87 4.05
N GLU A 298 -20.95 8.69 5.05
CA GLU A 298 -22.09 8.40 5.92
C GLU A 298 -23.38 8.20 5.10
N LYS A 299 -23.64 9.08 4.13
CA LYS A 299 -24.80 8.97 3.23
C LYS A 299 -24.78 7.68 2.40
N VAL A 300 -23.62 7.24 1.92
CA VAL A 300 -23.52 5.98 1.15
C VAL A 300 -23.74 4.76 2.05
N LEU A 301 -23.23 4.79 3.27
CA LEU A 301 -23.33 3.69 4.24
C LEU A 301 -24.73 3.56 4.87
N GLU A 302 -25.58 4.58 4.78
CA GLU A 302 -26.97 4.55 5.24
C GLU A 302 -27.85 3.51 4.54
N ASP A 303 -27.47 3.06 3.34
CA ASP A 303 -28.22 2.03 2.60
C ASP A 303 -27.70 0.60 2.89
N VAL A 304 -26.53 0.45 3.50
CA VAL A 304 -25.87 -0.85 3.69
C VAL A 304 -26.40 -1.58 4.93
N ARG A 305 -26.70 -2.88 4.81
CA ARG A 305 -27.18 -3.72 5.91
C ARG A 305 -26.06 -4.56 6.50
N ALA A 306 -25.94 -4.57 7.83
CA ALA A 306 -25.04 -5.49 8.53
C ALA A 306 -25.59 -6.94 8.51
N PRO A 307 -24.73 -7.98 8.47
CA PRO A 307 -23.28 -7.90 8.54
C PRO A 307 -22.62 -7.59 7.17
N TYR A 308 -21.51 -6.85 7.19
CA TYR A 308 -20.64 -6.67 6.03
C TYR A 308 -19.20 -6.39 6.44
N GLY A 309 -18.26 -6.67 5.54
CA GLY A 309 -16.85 -6.33 5.68
C GLY A 309 -16.37 -5.41 4.56
N LEU A 310 -15.53 -4.42 4.87
CA LEU A 310 -14.86 -3.56 3.90
C LEU A 310 -13.36 -3.74 4.04
N LEU A 311 -12.70 -4.26 2.99
CA LEU A 311 -11.25 -4.28 2.89
C LEU A 311 -10.75 -2.84 2.72
N LEU A 312 -9.87 -2.42 3.61
CA LEU A 312 -9.30 -1.08 3.63
C LEU A 312 -8.24 -0.92 2.54
N GLU A 313 -8.08 0.31 2.05
CA GLU A 313 -7.14 0.60 0.97
C GLU A 313 -5.70 0.61 1.48
N HIS A 314 -5.47 1.15 2.68
CA HIS A 314 -4.13 1.17 3.24
C HIS A 314 -3.78 -0.17 3.88
N LYS A 315 -2.48 -0.43 3.88
CA LYS A 315 -1.89 -1.60 4.51
C LYS A 315 -1.20 -1.17 5.79
N TYR A 316 -1.46 -1.90 6.85
CA TYR A 316 -1.04 -1.58 8.20
C TYR A 316 -0.20 -2.70 8.79
N CYS A 317 0.63 -2.39 9.77
CA CYS A 317 1.40 -3.39 10.49
C CYS A 317 0.50 -4.17 11.43
N MET A 318 0.95 -5.36 11.85
CA MET A 318 0.29 -6.08 12.93
C MET A 318 0.19 -5.19 14.18
N GLY A 319 -0.95 -5.22 14.87
CA GLY A 319 -1.14 -4.47 16.11
C GLY A 319 -1.55 -3.00 15.91
N THR A 320 -1.73 -2.52 14.68
CA THR A 320 -2.33 -1.21 14.44
C THR A 320 -3.69 -1.09 15.13
N THR A 321 -3.85 -0.03 15.94
CA THR A 321 -5.08 0.30 16.68
C THR A 321 -5.78 1.56 16.19
N GLU A 322 -5.14 2.32 15.32
CA GLU A 322 -5.63 3.58 14.77
C GLU A 322 -5.40 3.57 13.26
N LEU A 323 -6.43 3.91 12.50
CA LEU A 323 -6.36 4.02 11.05
C LEU A 323 -5.93 5.44 10.69
N SER A 324 -5.37 5.62 9.49
CA SER A 324 -4.88 6.92 9.01
C SER A 324 -5.58 7.34 7.73
N GLY A 325 -5.58 8.64 7.44
CA GLY A 325 -6.06 9.19 6.17
C GLY A 325 -7.51 8.81 5.88
N LEU A 326 -7.80 8.45 4.62
CA LEU A 326 -9.17 8.20 4.18
C LEU A 326 -9.82 6.96 4.82
N ASP A 327 -9.02 5.97 5.23
CA ASP A 327 -9.52 4.81 5.98
C ASP A 327 -10.05 5.21 7.36
N ASN A 328 -9.39 6.17 8.03
CA ASN A 328 -9.89 6.72 9.31
C ASN A 328 -11.21 7.46 9.12
N VAL A 329 -11.30 8.30 8.09
CA VAL A 329 -12.53 9.01 7.73
C VAL A 329 -13.67 8.02 7.47
N LEU A 330 -13.39 6.94 6.73
CA LEU A 330 -14.34 5.88 6.48
C LEU A 330 -14.76 5.19 7.77
N HIS A 331 -13.81 4.81 8.63
CA HIS A 331 -14.08 4.18 9.93
C HIS A 331 -14.94 5.05 10.86
N VAL A 332 -14.67 6.35 10.93
CA VAL A 332 -15.47 7.31 11.72
C VAL A 332 -16.89 7.42 11.14
N ALA A 333 -17.03 7.50 9.82
CA ALA A 333 -18.34 7.50 9.14
C ALA A 333 -19.11 6.20 9.41
N THR A 334 -18.46 5.05 9.26
CA THR A 334 -19.04 3.72 9.51
C THR A 334 -19.49 3.58 10.96
N LYS A 335 -18.68 4.03 11.94
CA LYS A 335 -19.08 4.04 13.36
C LYS A 335 -20.32 4.89 13.61
N ALA A 336 -20.38 6.08 13.03
CA ALA A 336 -21.53 6.98 13.17
C ALA A 336 -22.83 6.34 12.62
N VAL A 337 -22.76 5.69 11.45
CA VAL A 337 -23.90 4.99 10.84
C VAL A 337 -24.27 3.72 11.60
N ALA A 338 -23.29 2.92 12.01
CA ALA A 338 -23.51 1.69 12.77
C ALA A 338 -24.22 1.97 14.10
N GLN A 339 -23.84 3.04 14.80
CA GLN A 339 -24.52 3.46 16.02
C GLN A 339 -26.02 3.76 15.78
N ARG A 340 -26.36 4.43 14.68
CA ARG A 340 -27.77 4.71 14.30
C ARG A 340 -28.56 3.44 13.97
N LYS A 341 -27.86 2.38 13.52
CA LYS A 341 -28.44 1.10 13.08
C LYS A 341 -28.33 -0.03 14.11
N ASN A 342 -27.99 0.29 15.37
CA ASN A 342 -27.76 -0.71 16.42
C ASN A 342 -26.74 -1.79 16.01
N ALA A 343 -25.65 -1.37 15.40
CA ALA A 343 -24.54 -2.21 14.95
C ALA A 343 -23.23 -1.82 15.66
N GLU A 344 -22.23 -2.69 15.55
CA GLU A 344 -20.86 -2.52 16.05
C GLU A 344 -19.88 -2.53 14.90
N VAL A 345 -18.78 -1.79 15.04
CA VAL A 345 -17.71 -1.74 14.03
C VAL A 345 -16.44 -2.23 14.68
N HIS A 346 -15.85 -3.26 14.07
CA HIS A 346 -14.54 -3.79 14.41
C HIS A 346 -13.60 -3.57 13.22
N PHE A 347 -12.30 -3.57 13.46
CA PHE A 347 -11.33 -3.69 12.38
C PHE A 347 -10.21 -4.64 12.80
N LEU A 348 -9.68 -5.37 11.83
CA LEU A 348 -8.66 -6.39 12.08
C LEU A 348 -7.82 -6.65 10.82
N PRO A 349 -6.57 -7.12 10.98
CA PRO A 349 -5.81 -7.69 9.88
C PRO A 349 -6.51 -8.93 9.32
N VAL A 350 -6.56 -9.03 7.99
CA VAL A 350 -7.16 -10.15 7.27
C VAL A 350 -6.26 -10.65 6.15
N LEU A 351 -6.46 -11.90 5.77
CA LEU A 351 -5.91 -12.50 4.56
C LEU A 351 -7.04 -12.90 3.64
N MET A 352 -6.79 -12.82 2.33
CA MET A 352 -7.72 -13.34 1.35
C MET A 352 -6.99 -14.30 0.42
N LYS A 353 -7.53 -15.50 0.27
CA LYS A 353 -7.06 -16.44 -0.75
C LYS A 353 -7.99 -16.32 -1.95
N VAL A 354 -7.43 -16.17 -3.15
CA VAL A 354 -8.19 -16.21 -4.40
C VAL A 354 -7.87 -17.54 -5.06
N THR A 355 -8.89 -18.37 -5.25
CA THR A 355 -8.79 -19.62 -6.01
C THR A 355 -9.69 -19.50 -7.22
N ALA A 356 -9.18 -19.77 -8.41
CA ALA A 356 -9.96 -19.72 -9.63
C ALA A 356 -9.73 -20.96 -10.48
N GLU A 357 -10.82 -21.49 -11.04
CA GLU A 357 -10.81 -22.64 -11.93
C GLU A 357 -11.53 -22.25 -13.21
N MET A 358 -10.88 -22.47 -14.36
CA MET A 358 -11.46 -22.23 -15.67
C MET A 358 -11.74 -23.57 -16.35
N TYR A 359 -13.01 -23.85 -16.58
CA TYR A 359 -13.46 -25.06 -17.27
C TYR A 359 -13.73 -24.71 -18.73
N ARG A 360 -13.02 -25.38 -19.66
CA ARG A 360 -13.31 -25.32 -21.10
C ARG A 360 -13.97 -26.62 -21.53
N TYR A 361 -15.19 -26.53 -22.04
CA TYR A 361 -15.86 -27.63 -22.73
C TYR A 361 -15.87 -27.30 -24.23
N GLU A 362 -15.67 -28.30 -25.10
CA GLU A 362 -15.48 -28.09 -26.55
C GLU A 362 -16.58 -27.24 -27.20
N ASP A 363 -17.82 -27.30 -26.68
CA ASP A 363 -18.99 -26.60 -27.23
C ASP A 363 -19.59 -25.53 -26.29
N GLN A 364 -18.90 -25.13 -25.21
CA GLN A 364 -19.44 -24.14 -24.27
C GLN A 364 -18.44 -23.03 -23.95
N LYS A 365 -18.99 -21.82 -23.73
CA LYS A 365 -18.20 -20.70 -23.21
C LYS A 365 -17.45 -21.13 -21.94
N PRO A 366 -16.17 -20.78 -21.79
CA PRO A 366 -15.42 -21.13 -20.60
C PRO A 366 -16.14 -20.67 -19.34
N LYS A 367 -16.34 -21.57 -18.39
CA LYS A 367 -16.94 -21.22 -17.10
C LYS A 367 -15.82 -20.96 -16.10
N VAL A 368 -15.77 -19.73 -15.59
CA VAL A 368 -14.83 -19.34 -14.54
C VAL A 368 -15.52 -19.47 -13.18
N SER A 369 -15.04 -20.39 -12.35
CA SER A 369 -15.40 -20.48 -10.94
C SER A 369 -14.34 -19.73 -10.12
N VAL A 370 -14.76 -18.85 -9.21
CA VAL A 370 -13.85 -18.08 -8.37
C VAL A 370 -14.32 -18.13 -6.92
N GLU A 371 -13.41 -18.47 -6.02
CA GLU A 371 -13.60 -18.44 -4.57
C GLU A 371 -12.64 -17.41 -3.95
N THR A 372 -13.16 -16.60 -3.03
CA THR A 372 -12.41 -15.51 -2.38
C THR A 372 -12.58 -15.52 -0.85
N PRO A 373 -12.29 -16.64 -0.16
CA PRO A 373 -12.41 -16.70 1.30
C PRO A 373 -11.50 -15.68 1.99
N VAL A 374 -12.05 -15.03 3.03
CA VAL A 374 -11.37 -14.05 3.89
C VAL A 374 -11.13 -14.68 5.26
N PHE A 375 -9.89 -14.60 5.74
CA PHE A 375 -9.42 -15.19 6.99
C PHE A 375 -8.95 -14.10 7.95
N PRO A 376 -9.27 -14.17 9.25
CA PRO A 376 -8.73 -13.27 10.25
C PRO A 376 -7.26 -13.59 10.53
N LEU A 377 -6.43 -12.58 10.77
CA LEU A 377 -5.01 -12.77 11.09
C LEU A 377 -4.55 -11.88 12.26
N THR A 378 -5.28 -11.90 13.37
CA THR A 378 -4.88 -11.16 14.57
C THR A 378 -3.65 -11.80 15.26
N GLN A 379 -3.10 -11.12 16.25
CA GLN A 379 -2.01 -11.62 17.09
C GLN A 379 -2.28 -13.05 17.60
N ALA A 380 -3.49 -13.32 18.11
CA ALA A 380 -3.87 -14.64 18.60
C ALA A 380 -3.81 -15.74 17.52
N HIS A 381 -4.18 -15.41 16.27
CA HIS A 381 -4.13 -16.35 15.15
C HIS A 381 -2.70 -16.70 14.79
N VAL A 382 -1.81 -15.71 14.72
CA VAL A 382 -0.39 -15.94 14.45
C VAL A 382 0.24 -16.81 15.55
N ASP A 383 -0.01 -16.53 16.83
CA ASP A 383 0.50 -17.37 17.92
C ASP A 383 0.02 -18.82 17.82
N ALA A 384 -1.27 -19.00 17.51
CA ALA A 384 -1.86 -20.32 17.38
C ALA A 384 -1.23 -21.11 16.21
N LEU A 385 -1.04 -20.46 15.05
CA LEU A 385 -0.42 -21.05 13.87
C LEU A 385 1.05 -21.42 14.15
N ILE A 386 1.84 -20.52 14.74
CA ILE A 386 3.24 -20.79 15.10
C ILE A 386 3.35 -21.87 16.17
N SER A 387 2.46 -21.87 17.17
CA SER A 387 2.43 -22.94 18.18
C SER A 387 2.11 -24.29 17.56
N SER A 388 1.24 -24.33 16.54
CA SER A 388 0.94 -25.56 15.81
C SER A 388 2.12 -26.09 14.99
N LEU A 389 2.99 -25.19 14.50
CA LEU A 389 4.25 -25.55 13.82
C LEU A 389 5.31 -26.10 14.76
N ASN A 390 5.38 -25.60 15.99
CA ASN A 390 6.40 -25.99 16.95
C ASN A 390 5.93 -27.12 17.88
N GLY A 391 4.66 -27.52 17.80
CA GLY A 391 4.09 -28.56 18.63
C GLY A 391 4.69 -29.95 18.34
N PRO A 392 4.64 -30.88 19.32
CA PRO A 392 5.17 -32.25 19.16
C PRO A 392 4.49 -33.06 18.04
N ASN A 393 3.33 -32.60 17.56
CA ASN A 393 2.58 -33.17 16.43
C ASN A 393 2.69 -32.33 15.15
N ALA A 394 3.70 -31.47 15.03
CA ALA A 394 3.91 -30.65 13.85
C ALA A 394 4.20 -31.55 12.64
N HIS A 395 3.17 -31.78 11.83
CA HIS A 395 3.29 -32.48 10.55
C HIS A 395 3.59 -31.52 9.39
N TYR A 396 3.77 -30.24 9.67
CA TYR A 396 4.14 -29.27 8.66
C TYR A 396 5.59 -29.49 8.27
N LYS A 397 5.81 -30.10 7.10
CA LYS A 397 7.08 -30.09 6.41
C LYS A 397 7.06 -28.88 5.47
N PRO A 398 7.76 -27.77 5.82
CA PRO A 398 7.92 -26.67 4.89
C PRO A 398 8.73 -27.19 3.70
N GLY A 399 8.24 -26.99 2.48
CA GLY A 399 9.08 -27.16 1.29
C GLY A 399 9.15 -28.57 0.68
N TYR A 400 8.01 -29.23 0.48
CA TYR A 400 7.95 -30.00 -0.77
C TYR A 400 7.56 -29.02 -1.87
N ASP A 401 8.57 -28.57 -2.61
CA ASP A 401 8.43 -27.90 -3.90
C ASP A 401 7.30 -28.58 -4.67
N CYS A 402 6.25 -27.81 -4.95
CA CYS A 402 5.11 -28.24 -5.74
C CYS A 402 5.49 -28.46 -7.21
N ASP A 403 6.75 -28.20 -7.59
CA ASP A 403 7.28 -28.29 -8.94
C ASP A 403 7.64 -29.71 -9.38
N LEU A 404 7.45 -30.72 -8.52
CA LEU A 404 7.47 -32.10 -9.00
C LEU A 404 6.09 -32.49 -9.52
N ASP A 405 5.89 -32.16 -10.80
CA ASP A 405 5.20 -32.97 -11.80
C ASP A 405 5.08 -34.45 -11.36
N TYR A 406 3.95 -34.83 -10.76
CA TYR A 406 3.37 -36.16 -10.96
C TYR A 406 1.89 -36.17 -10.53
N VAL A 407 1.06 -35.83 -11.51
CA VAL A 407 -0.35 -36.19 -11.62
C VAL A 407 -0.51 -37.68 -11.24
N GLY A 408 -1.11 -38.01 -10.09
CA GLY A 408 -1.48 -39.42 -9.87
C GLY A 408 -1.98 -39.88 -8.51
N TYR A 409 -1.47 -39.39 -7.37
CA TYR A 409 -1.83 -39.98 -6.07
C TYR A 409 -2.61 -39.03 -5.16
N TYR A 410 -3.88 -38.86 -5.51
CA TYR A 410 -4.90 -38.40 -4.57
C TYR A 410 -5.09 -39.42 -3.42
N ARG A 411 -5.49 -38.88 -2.26
CA ARG A 411 -6.10 -39.58 -1.11
C ARG A 411 -5.17 -40.27 -0.12
N ARG A 412 -4.45 -39.46 0.64
CA ARG A 412 -4.55 -39.51 2.12
C ARG A 412 -4.05 -38.21 2.76
N ARG A 413 -4.40 -37.05 2.19
CA ARG A 413 -4.38 -35.82 2.98
C ARG A 413 -5.51 -35.95 3.99
N GLY A 414 -5.17 -36.27 5.24
CA GLY A 414 -6.08 -36.03 6.35
C GLY A 414 -6.53 -34.58 6.24
N TYR A 415 -7.82 -34.32 6.42
CA TYR A 415 -8.36 -32.96 6.39
C TYR A 415 -7.44 -32.06 7.22
N PRO A 416 -6.96 -30.94 6.67
CA PRO A 416 -6.05 -30.07 7.40
C PRO A 416 -6.70 -29.74 8.73
N ARG A 417 -5.97 -30.05 9.81
CA ARG A 417 -6.49 -29.94 11.16
C ARG A 417 -6.63 -28.45 11.44
N ARG A 418 -7.86 -27.97 11.57
CA ARG A 418 -8.11 -26.58 11.97
C ARG A 418 -7.39 -26.31 13.29
N VAL A 419 -6.69 -25.20 13.32
CA VAL A 419 -6.00 -24.74 14.52
C VAL A 419 -7.02 -24.06 15.41
N ASP A 420 -7.08 -24.47 16.68
CA ASP A 420 -7.83 -23.77 17.70
C ASP A 420 -7.07 -22.48 18.07
N VAL A 421 -7.78 -21.36 18.14
CA VAL A 421 -7.19 -20.03 18.35
C VAL A 421 -7.53 -19.57 19.77
N PRO A 422 -6.69 -19.89 20.77
CA PRO A 422 -6.96 -19.47 22.14
C PRO A 422 -6.92 -17.95 22.24
N ASN A 423 -7.75 -17.39 23.13
CA ASN A 423 -7.83 -15.95 23.38
C ASN A 423 -8.24 -15.10 22.16
N GLN A 424 -8.88 -15.71 21.16
CA GLN A 424 -9.53 -14.96 20.09
C GLN A 424 -10.63 -14.05 20.69
N GLU A 425 -10.83 -12.88 20.09
CA GLU A 425 -11.90 -11.99 20.49
C GLU A 425 -13.26 -12.68 20.34
N LYS A 426 -14.13 -12.57 21.35
CA LYS A 426 -15.38 -13.35 21.41
C LYS A 426 -16.29 -13.16 20.19
N TRP A 427 -16.29 -11.97 19.60
CA TRP A 427 -17.12 -11.67 18.42
C TRP A 427 -16.62 -12.37 17.15
N LEU A 428 -15.36 -12.81 17.10
CA LEU A 428 -14.79 -13.52 15.96
C LEU A 428 -15.05 -15.03 15.97
N VAL A 429 -15.24 -15.64 17.14
CA VAL A 429 -15.34 -17.10 17.29
C VAL A 429 -16.51 -17.70 16.49
N GLU A 430 -17.61 -16.96 16.39
CA GLU A 430 -18.83 -17.37 15.69
C GLU A 430 -19.03 -16.65 14.36
N LEU A 431 -18.01 -15.91 13.89
CA LEU A 431 -18.15 -15.08 12.71
C LEU A 431 -17.99 -15.91 11.43
N GLU A 432 -19.04 -15.98 10.65
CA GLU A 432 -19.10 -16.76 9.40
C GLU A 432 -19.93 -16.01 8.36
N ASP A 433 -19.69 -16.33 7.08
CA ASP A 433 -20.50 -15.87 5.94
C ASP A 433 -20.66 -14.34 5.82
N VAL A 434 -19.71 -13.56 6.33
CA VAL A 434 -19.73 -12.10 6.16
C VAL A 434 -19.42 -11.75 4.69
N PRO A 435 -20.26 -10.95 4.00
CA PRO A 435 -19.93 -10.45 2.68
C PRO A 435 -18.86 -9.37 2.80
N PHE A 436 -17.71 -9.58 2.17
CA PHE A 436 -16.62 -8.61 2.08
C PHE A 436 -16.62 -7.87 0.74
N PHE A 437 -16.25 -6.60 0.80
CA PHE A 437 -16.11 -5.73 -0.36
C PHE A 437 -14.75 -5.04 -0.37
N THR A 438 -14.21 -4.78 -1.55
CA THR A 438 -12.98 -3.99 -1.73
C THR A 438 -13.30 -2.78 -2.61
N LEU A 439 -12.70 -1.63 -2.27
CA LEU A 439 -12.83 -0.40 -3.06
C LEU A 439 -11.86 -0.43 -4.24
N ASP A 440 -10.58 -0.59 -3.95
CA ASP A 440 -9.54 -0.86 -4.93
C ASP A 440 -8.72 -2.06 -4.48
N PHE A 441 -8.89 -3.19 -5.17
CA PHE A 441 -8.15 -4.40 -4.87
C PHE A 441 -6.64 -4.24 -5.07
N MET A 442 -6.22 -3.54 -6.12
CA MET A 442 -4.81 -3.43 -6.48
C MET A 442 -4.04 -2.60 -5.46
N ARG A 443 -4.73 -1.66 -4.80
CA ARG A 443 -4.21 -0.90 -3.67
C ARG A 443 -4.32 -1.67 -2.35
N SER A 444 -5.47 -2.28 -2.06
CA SER A 444 -5.75 -2.95 -0.78
C SER A 444 -4.98 -4.25 -0.57
N THR A 445 -4.38 -4.84 -1.62
CA THR A 445 -3.73 -6.16 -1.51
C THR A 445 -2.24 -6.17 -1.77
N MET A 446 -1.56 -7.08 -1.07
CA MET A 446 -0.23 -7.55 -1.43
C MET A 446 -0.39 -8.94 -2.01
N VAL A 447 0.12 -9.15 -3.22
CA VAL A 447 0.17 -10.49 -3.78
C VAL A 447 1.33 -11.20 -3.11
N TRP A 448 1.03 -12.17 -2.27
CA TRP A 448 2.04 -13.05 -1.71
C TRP A 448 2.47 -14.06 -2.77
N GLN A 449 3.72 -13.97 -3.23
CA GLN A 449 4.31 -14.93 -4.17
C GLN A 449 5.36 -15.79 -3.45
N HIS A 450 5.39 -17.09 -3.77
CA HIS A 450 6.35 -18.03 -3.19
C HIS A 450 7.78 -17.81 -3.71
N GLU A 451 7.94 -17.28 -4.93
CA GLU A 451 9.24 -17.01 -5.53
C GLU A 451 9.80 -15.69 -4.98
N GLU A 452 10.93 -15.79 -4.28
CA GLU A 452 11.58 -14.66 -3.63
C GLU A 452 12.50 -13.91 -4.61
N GLU A 453 12.07 -12.76 -5.13
CA GLU A 453 13.05 -11.78 -5.62
C GLU A 453 13.79 -11.14 -4.44
N GLU A 454 15.12 -11.19 -4.49
CA GLU A 454 16.01 -10.62 -3.49
C GLU A 454 15.80 -9.09 -3.40
N GLY A 455 15.15 -8.64 -2.32
CA GLY A 455 14.73 -7.24 -2.11
C GLY A 455 13.29 -7.03 -1.64
N ALA A 456 12.49 -8.10 -1.52
CA ALA A 456 11.18 -8.21 -0.86
C ALA A 456 10.28 -6.94 -0.81
N GLU A 457 9.41 -6.82 -1.81
CA GLU A 457 8.38 -5.77 -1.94
C GLU A 457 7.38 -5.67 -0.76
N TYR A 458 7.35 -6.69 0.11
CA TYR A 458 6.42 -6.82 1.23
C TYR A 458 7.01 -6.38 2.58
N THR A 459 8.29 -6.02 2.63
CA THR A 459 8.94 -5.53 3.86
C THR A 459 9.27 -4.04 3.75
N GLY A 460 8.61 -3.20 4.54
CA GLY A 460 8.84 -1.74 4.49
C GLY A 460 10.03 -1.24 5.29
N ASN A 461 10.78 -2.12 5.94
CA ASN A 461 11.73 -1.66 6.94
C ASN A 461 13.18 -1.73 6.45
N GLU A 462 13.64 -0.70 5.73
CA GLU A 462 15.06 -0.55 5.35
C GLU A 462 16.01 -0.50 6.57
N ALA A 463 15.50 -0.19 7.77
CA ALA A 463 16.33 -0.06 8.97
C ALA A 463 16.19 -1.24 9.95
N ARG A 464 15.01 -1.87 10.03
CA ARG A 464 14.70 -3.01 10.92
C ARG A 464 13.77 -4.00 10.24
N PRO A 465 14.24 -4.68 9.17
CA PRO A 465 13.41 -5.62 8.42
C PRO A 465 13.06 -6.89 9.22
N SER A 466 13.46 -6.93 10.49
CA SER A 466 13.30 -8.01 11.43
C SER A 466 12.08 -7.99 12.30
N THR A 467 11.55 -6.80 12.51
CA THR A 467 10.43 -6.62 13.40
C THR A 467 9.13 -6.97 12.68
N GLU A 468 8.12 -7.38 13.44
CA GLU A 468 6.75 -7.58 12.94
C GLU A 468 6.22 -6.37 12.15
N ASP A 469 6.62 -5.16 12.55
CA ASP A 469 6.26 -3.90 11.87
C ASP A 469 6.79 -3.78 10.44
N SER A 470 7.71 -4.66 10.03
CA SER A 470 8.20 -4.68 8.65
C SER A 470 7.16 -5.27 7.68
N ILE A 471 6.23 -6.09 8.15
CA ILE A 471 5.19 -6.71 7.32
C ILE A 471 3.91 -5.90 7.38
N TYR A 472 3.47 -5.44 6.23
CA TYR A 472 2.15 -4.85 6.10
C TYR A 472 1.10 -5.92 5.81
N LEU A 473 -0.09 -5.71 6.33
CA LEU A 473 -1.23 -6.57 6.15
C LEU A 473 -2.39 -5.73 5.62
N SER A 474 -3.23 -6.37 4.81
CA SER A 474 -4.54 -5.82 4.50
C SER A 474 -5.38 -5.84 5.78
N TYR A 475 -6.09 -4.76 6.04
CA TYR A 475 -7.04 -4.68 7.14
C TYR A 475 -8.46 -4.66 6.58
N ALA A 476 -9.41 -5.11 7.39
CA ALA A 476 -10.83 -4.98 7.09
C ALA A 476 -11.55 -4.30 8.25
N MET A 477 -12.53 -3.46 7.93
CA MET A 477 -13.59 -3.12 8.87
C MET A 477 -14.72 -4.12 8.75
N VAL A 478 -15.22 -4.61 9.88
CA VAL A 478 -16.34 -5.54 9.93
C VAL A 478 -17.45 -4.90 10.75
N VAL A 479 -18.62 -4.78 10.15
CA VAL A 479 -19.80 -4.20 10.78
C VAL A 479 -20.80 -5.29 11.08
N LEU A 480 -21.16 -5.44 12.35
CA LEU A 480 -22.00 -6.53 12.84
C LEU A 480 -23.24 -5.99 13.55
N PRO A 481 -24.42 -6.60 13.38
CA PRO A 481 -25.58 -6.27 14.21
C PRO A 481 -25.23 -6.51 15.69
N LYS A 482 -25.65 -5.62 16.58
CA LYS A 482 -25.59 -5.91 18.02
C LYS A 482 -26.47 -7.12 18.30
N LYS A 483 -25.90 -8.16 18.91
CA LYS A 483 -26.73 -9.22 19.50
C LYS A 483 -27.66 -8.52 20.48
N GLU A 484 -28.97 -8.65 20.30
CA GLU A 484 -29.92 -8.22 21.32
C GLU A 484 -29.47 -8.92 22.61
N GLN A 485 -28.97 -8.14 23.56
CA GLN A 485 -28.71 -8.67 24.89
C GLN A 485 -30.08 -9.08 25.39
N ASN A 486 -30.38 -10.38 25.31
CA ASN A 486 -31.61 -10.94 25.83
C ASN A 486 -31.78 -10.38 27.23
N LEU A 487 -32.78 -9.50 27.39
CA LEU A 487 -33.13 -8.82 28.64
C LEU A 487 -33.49 -9.81 29.78
N GLU A 488 -33.49 -11.11 29.49
CA GLU A 488 -33.76 -12.20 30.43
C GLU A 488 -32.75 -12.27 31.59
N ASP A 489 -31.49 -11.85 31.40
CA ASP A 489 -30.51 -11.81 32.51
C ASP A 489 -30.78 -10.70 33.53
N THR A 490 -31.66 -9.72 33.22
CA THR A 490 -32.03 -8.65 34.17
C THR A 490 -33.25 -9.00 35.02
N GLN A 491 -34.02 -10.05 34.67
CA GLN A 491 -35.14 -10.53 35.50
C GLN A 491 -34.75 -11.62 36.51
N LEU A 492 -33.56 -12.20 36.42
CA LEU A 492 -33.03 -13.18 37.39
C LEU A 492 -32.24 -12.56 38.55
N GLN A 493 -32.18 -11.23 38.64
CA GLN A 493 -31.58 -10.48 39.77
C GLN A 493 -32.58 -9.62 40.57
N LYS A 494 -33.89 -9.80 40.35
CA LYS A 494 -34.95 -9.31 41.23
C LYS A 494 -35.73 -10.49 41.78
#